data_AF-A0A2H0IV74-F1
#
_entry.id   AF-A0A2H0IV74-F1
#
_cell.length_a   1.000
_cell.length_b   1.000
_cell.length_c   1.000
_cell.angle_alpha   90.00
_cell.angle_beta   90.00
_cell.angle_gamma   90.00
#
_symmetry.space_group_name_H-M   'P 1'
#
loop_
_entity.id
_entity.type
_entity.pdbx_description
1 polymer ?
#
loop_
_entity_poly.entity_id
_entity_poly.type
_entity_poly.pdbx_seq_one_letter_code
_entity_poly.pdbx_strand_id
1 'polypeptide(L)'
;MPNASRTPNAVSHFDERAFFEKALHYGIAHGLITPAKLEAMAQEAPKGMVQIARYFGSEFLRPELEKARERLVNLISLHLQHASHGDLRVAAELLRDHSLLSRSKAGSDMLKALIVMPQSTHFGMNEASVFGDRHIAHLARWSLAGYPEFLAELNARQGAAQTVQCALWLAQHLGMSADDLQACEPDAEAVIRTTLLVAMTNRKEMPDWHQFEKLIQMLRRKDPERVAAALQIPKAVPQTLRTVAETVRVSVLADLPKLLDARLTVRKLFDQTPAFMGRYFWVEDTLSDVGQFDRLRSAAWDKVTQGHADDSSLLTLFVCVAANVPPKALLTSKAALSLIRKIRKSGFEPALASTYIQTHAPQEYQDDYLQLWKDFVAEAQPTLLSDRDTKLTDALALLRRDCNVT
;
A
#
# COMPACT_ATOMS: atom_id res chain seq x y z
N MET A 1 -58.79 42.57 -12.41
CA MET A 1 -57.34 42.36 -12.20
C MET A 1 -57.13 41.94 -10.76
N PRO A 2 -56.28 40.95 -10.43
CA PRO A 2 -55.18 40.44 -11.24
C PRO A 2 -55.39 39.02 -11.77
N ASN A 3 -54.66 38.80 -12.87
CA ASN A 3 -54.65 37.64 -13.74
C ASN A 3 -53.58 36.66 -13.22
N ALA A 4 -53.97 35.44 -12.82
CA ALA A 4 -53.02 34.41 -12.42
C ALA A 4 -52.43 33.76 -13.68
N SER A 5 -51.22 34.21 -14.04
CA SER A 5 -50.40 33.62 -15.08
C SER A 5 -50.03 32.18 -14.72
N ARG A 6 -50.69 31.22 -15.37
CA ARG A 6 -50.25 29.82 -15.43
C ARG A 6 -48.97 29.75 -16.27
N THR A 7 -47.82 29.55 -15.62
CA THR A 7 -46.60 29.09 -16.30
C THR A 7 -46.85 27.68 -16.84
N PRO A 8 -46.65 27.43 -18.15
CA PRO A 8 -46.72 26.08 -18.69
C PRO A 8 -45.51 25.28 -18.17
N ASN A 9 -45.78 24.19 -17.45
CA ASN A 9 -44.80 23.13 -17.22
C ASN A 9 -44.38 22.59 -18.59
N ALA A 10 -43.21 23.01 -19.07
CA ALA A 10 -42.55 22.39 -20.21
C ALA A 10 -42.12 20.98 -19.80
N VAL A 11 -42.97 20.00 -20.09
CA VAL A 11 -42.61 18.59 -20.00
C VAL A 11 -41.57 18.36 -21.10
N SER A 12 -40.29 18.25 -20.73
CA SER A 12 -39.26 17.83 -21.69
C SER A 12 -39.59 16.40 -22.10
N HIS A 13 -40.08 16.21 -23.33
CA HIS A 13 -40.22 14.88 -23.90
C HIS A 13 -38.83 14.23 -23.90
N PHE A 14 -38.63 13.24 -23.03
CA PHE A 14 -37.42 12.44 -23.02
C PHE A 14 -37.48 11.56 -24.27
N ASP A 15 -36.64 11.84 -25.26
CA ASP A 15 -36.50 10.99 -26.45
C ASP A 15 -35.71 9.74 -26.04
N GLU A 16 -36.37 8.58 -25.98
CA GLU A 16 -35.77 7.31 -25.54
C GLU A 16 -34.89 6.65 -26.62
N ARG A 17 -34.90 7.18 -27.84
CA ARG A 17 -34.11 6.64 -28.95
C ARG A 17 -32.62 6.61 -28.66
N ALA A 18 -31.93 5.62 -29.20
CA ALA A 18 -30.48 5.54 -29.16
C ALA A 18 -29.85 6.77 -29.82
N PHE A 19 -28.68 7.22 -29.34
CA PHE A 19 -28.07 8.45 -29.85
C PHE A 19 -27.76 8.38 -31.36
N PHE A 20 -27.39 7.20 -31.87
CA PHE A 20 -27.27 6.96 -33.31
C PHE A 20 -28.55 7.31 -34.08
N GLU A 21 -29.71 6.85 -33.60
CA GLU A 21 -30.99 7.08 -34.25
C GLU A 21 -31.38 8.57 -34.21
N LYS A 22 -31.07 9.27 -33.12
CA LYS A 22 -31.26 10.72 -33.01
C LYS A 22 -30.40 11.48 -34.01
N ALA A 23 -29.12 11.14 -34.10
CA ALA A 23 -28.19 11.76 -35.04
C ALA A 23 -28.58 11.48 -36.50
N LEU A 24 -29.04 10.25 -36.80
CA LEU A 24 -29.52 9.89 -38.12
C LEU A 24 -30.76 10.69 -38.52
N HIS A 25 -31.77 10.77 -37.65
CA HIS A 25 -32.97 11.58 -37.89
C HIS A 25 -32.63 13.06 -38.08
N TYR A 26 -31.76 13.61 -37.24
CA TYR A 26 -31.29 14.99 -37.38
C TYR A 26 -30.61 15.20 -38.75
N GLY A 27 -29.72 14.28 -39.13
CA GLY A 27 -28.98 14.35 -40.38
C GLY A 27 -29.88 14.26 -41.62
N ILE A 28 -30.94 13.44 -41.59
CA ILE A 28 -31.94 13.37 -42.65
C ILE A 28 -32.74 14.67 -42.71
N ALA A 29 -33.26 15.14 -41.58
CA ALA A 29 -34.10 16.33 -41.50
C ALA A 29 -33.38 17.61 -41.97
N HIS A 30 -32.06 17.68 -41.81
CA HIS A 30 -31.23 18.82 -42.20
C HIS A 30 -30.46 18.59 -43.51
N GLY A 31 -30.74 17.51 -44.25
CA GLY A 31 -30.10 17.21 -45.54
C GLY A 31 -28.61 16.87 -45.47
N LEU A 32 -28.07 16.57 -44.28
CA LEU A 32 -26.69 16.13 -44.09
C LEU A 32 -26.47 14.67 -44.51
N ILE A 33 -27.51 13.84 -44.39
CA ILE A 33 -27.49 12.43 -44.77
C ILE A 33 -28.37 12.25 -46.02
N THR A 34 -27.73 11.94 -47.14
CA THR A 34 -28.40 11.74 -48.43
C THR A 34 -29.02 10.35 -48.53
N PRO A 35 -29.98 10.12 -49.46
CA PRO A 35 -30.51 8.78 -49.73
C PRO A 35 -29.43 7.75 -50.09
N ALA A 36 -28.42 8.15 -50.88
CA ALA A 36 -27.30 7.29 -51.23
C ALA A 36 -26.47 6.88 -50.00
N LYS A 37 -26.35 7.78 -49.00
CA LYS A 37 -25.67 7.47 -47.75
C LYS A 37 -26.48 6.49 -46.88
N LEU A 38 -27.81 6.63 -46.85
CA LEU A 38 -28.68 5.66 -46.17
C LEU A 38 -28.60 4.27 -46.79
N GLU A 39 -28.61 4.19 -48.12
CA GLU A 39 -28.42 2.94 -48.87
C GLU A 39 -27.08 2.28 -48.48
N ALA A 40 -25.99 3.05 -48.47
CA ALA A 40 -24.68 2.55 -48.05
C ALA A 40 -24.68 2.01 -46.61
N MET A 41 -25.33 2.72 -45.66
CA MET A 41 -25.48 2.24 -44.28
C MET A 41 -26.29 0.94 -44.21
N ALA A 42 -27.37 0.81 -45.00
CA ALA A 42 -28.20 -0.39 -45.05
C ALA A 42 -27.44 -1.61 -45.60
N GLN A 43 -26.52 -1.41 -46.55
CA GLN A 43 -25.65 -2.47 -47.08
C GLN A 43 -24.53 -2.87 -46.11
N GLU A 44 -24.07 -1.94 -45.27
CA GLU A 44 -23.02 -2.19 -44.28
C GLU A 44 -23.53 -2.88 -43.00
N ALA A 45 -24.73 -2.53 -42.53
CA ALA A 45 -25.24 -2.98 -41.24
C ALA A 45 -25.28 -4.52 -41.09
N PRO A 46 -25.73 -5.33 -42.07
CA PRO A 46 -25.71 -6.79 -41.95
C PRO A 46 -24.30 -7.36 -41.78
N LYS A 47 -23.30 -6.78 -42.45
CA LYS A 47 -21.90 -7.20 -42.31
C LYS A 47 -21.39 -6.95 -40.89
N GLY A 48 -21.72 -5.79 -40.32
CA GLY A 48 -21.37 -5.46 -38.94
C GLY A 48 -22.03 -6.40 -37.93
N MET A 49 -23.31 -6.72 -38.12
CA MET A 49 -24.05 -7.67 -37.28
C MET A 49 -23.41 -9.07 -37.30
N VAL A 50 -23.07 -9.60 -38.49
CA VAL A 50 -22.41 -10.91 -38.63
C VAL A 50 -21.03 -10.92 -37.96
N GLN A 51 -20.23 -9.87 -38.14
CA GLN A 51 -18.90 -9.76 -37.50
C GLN A 51 -18.99 -9.74 -35.98
N ILE A 52 -19.93 -8.97 -35.42
CA ILE A 52 -20.14 -8.88 -33.98
C ILE A 52 -20.68 -10.21 -33.42
N ALA A 53 -21.62 -10.87 -34.11
CA ALA A 53 -22.15 -12.16 -33.70
C ALA A 53 -21.07 -13.23 -33.68
N ARG A 54 -20.22 -13.32 -34.72
CA ARG A 54 -19.06 -14.22 -34.76
C ARG A 54 -18.09 -13.95 -33.62
N TYR A 55 -17.86 -12.67 -33.28
CA TYR A 55 -16.89 -12.29 -32.26
C TYR A 55 -17.32 -12.70 -30.84
N PHE A 56 -18.61 -12.59 -30.50
CA PHE A 56 -19.11 -12.88 -29.15
C PHE A 56 -19.78 -14.25 -29.02
N GLY A 57 -20.09 -14.93 -30.12
CA GLY A 57 -20.90 -16.14 -30.13
C GLY A 57 -20.88 -16.81 -31.51
N SER A 58 -22.04 -16.89 -32.16
CA SER A 58 -22.20 -17.54 -33.46
C SER A 58 -23.03 -16.70 -34.41
N GLU A 59 -22.53 -16.44 -35.62
CA GLU A 59 -23.27 -15.71 -36.67
C GLU A 59 -24.45 -16.50 -37.26
N PHE A 60 -24.58 -17.78 -36.95
CA PHE A 60 -25.63 -18.66 -37.50
C PHE A 60 -26.89 -18.71 -36.63
N LEU A 61 -26.84 -18.12 -35.42
CA LEU A 61 -27.95 -18.13 -34.48
C LEU A 61 -28.69 -16.79 -34.51
N ARG A 62 -30.00 -16.84 -34.77
CA ARG A 62 -30.85 -15.63 -34.78
C ARG A 62 -30.75 -14.82 -33.48
N PRO A 63 -30.79 -15.41 -32.27
CA PRO A 63 -30.64 -14.63 -31.03
C PRO A 63 -29.32 -13.85 -30.95
N GLU A 64 -28.22 -14.43 -31.46
CA GLU A 64 -26.91 -13.77 -31.47
C GLU A 64 -26.85 -12.63 -32.51
N LEU A 65 -27.51 -12.79 -33.67
CA LEU A 65 -27.63 -11.72 -34.66
C LEU A 65 -28.48 -10.54 -34.14
N GLU A 66 -29.58 -10.79 -33.43
CA GLU A 66 -30.39 -9.74 -32.80
C GLU A 66 -29.58 -8.99 -31.73
N LYS A 67 -28.86 -9.73 -30.88
CA LYS A 67 -27.97 -9.13 -29.88
C LYS A 67 -26.81 -8.37 -30.53
N ALA A 68 -26.31 -8.83 -31.67
CA ALA A 68 -25.31 -8.13 -32.46
C ALA A 68 -25.84 -6.83 -33.07
N ARG A 69 -27.12 -6.79 -33.47
CA ARG A 69 -27.80 -5.55 -33.90
C ARG A 69 -27.82 -4.52 -32.78
N GLU A 70 -28.18 -4.93 -31.57
CA GLU A 70 -28.19 -4.05 -30.38
C GLU A 70 -26.78 -3.51 -30.10
N ARG A 71 -25.77 -4.39 -30.06
CA ARG A 71 -24.37 -3.97 -29.88
C ARG A 71 -23.92 -3.01 -30.98
N LEU A 72 -24.27 -3.25 -32.24
CA LEU A 72 -23.91 -2.36 -33.35
C LEU A 72 -24.43 -0.94 -33.11
N VAL A 73 -25.72 -0.81 -32.76
CA VAL A 73 -26.35 0.48 -32.47
C VAL A 73 -25.71 1.14 -31.24
N ASN A 74 -25.43 0.37 -30.18
CA ASN A 74 -24.83 0.90 -28.95
C ASN A 74 -23.40 1.38 -29.16
N LEU A 75 -22.55 0.62 -29.87
CA LEU A 75 -21.17 0.99 -30.15
C LEU A 75 -21.09 2.27 -31.00
N ILE A 76 -21.96 2.40 -32.01
CA ILE A 76 -22.03 3.62 -32.82
C ILE A 76 -22.55 4.79 -31.97
N SER A 77 -23.60 4.58 -31.18
CA SER A 77 -24.16 5.60 -30.28
C SER A 77 -23.12 6.11 -29.29
N LEU A 78 -22.38 5.19 -28.66
CA LEU A 78 -21.29 5.48 -27.73
C LEU A 78 -20.24 6.40 -28.38
N HIS A 79 -19.74 5.99 -29.54
CA HIS A 79 -18.72 6.76 -30.24
C HIS A 79 -19.24 8.14 -30.66
N LEU A 80 -20.42 8.20 -31.29
CA LEU A 80 -21.00 9.47 -31.74
C LEU A 80 -21.22 10.43 -30.57
N GLN A 81 -21.83 9.95 -29.49
CA GLN A 81 -22.14 10.78 -28.34
C GLN A 81 -20.88 11.30 -27.64
N HIS A 82 -19.83 10.49 -27.57
CA HIS A 82 -18.55 10.90 -27.01
C HIS A 82 -17.82 11.92 -27.90
N ALA A 83 -17.67 11.61 -29.18
CA ALA A 83 -16.92 12.42 -30.13
C ALA A 83 -17.60 13.75 -30.46
N SER A 84 -18.94 13.81 -30.38
CA SER A 84 -19.71 15.03 -30.62
C SER A 84 -20.06 15.80 -29.34
N HIS A 85 -19.68 15.29 -28.16
CA HIS A 85 -20.13 15.82 -26.87
C HIS A 85 -21.67 15.95 -26.76
N GLY A 86 -22.40 15.04 -27.42
CA GLY A 86 -23.87 15.06 -27.47
C GLY A 86 -24.49 15.98 -28.52
N ASP A 87 -23.68 16.71 -29.31
CA ASP A 87 -24.19 17.53 -30.42
C ASP A 87 -24.68 16.64 -31.58
N LEU A 88 -25.96 16.77 -31.95
CA LEU A 88 -26.60 15.98 -33.00
C LEU A 88 -26.15 16.37 -34.40
N ARG A 89 -25.78 17.63 -34.64
CA ARG A 89 -25.27 18.08 -35.93
C ARG A 89 -23.89 17.52 -36.19
N VAL A 90 -22.99 17.64 -35.21
CA VAL A 90 -21.64 17.09 -35.30
C VAL A 90 -21.70 15.56 -35.43
N ALA A 91 -22.60 14.89 -34.69
CA ALA A 91 -22.82 13.46 -34.84
C ALA A 91 -23.34 13.06 -36.24
N ALA A 92 -24.25 13.85 -36.82
CA ALA A 92 -24.74 13.64 -38.18
C ALA A 92 -23.63 13.87 -39.22
N GLU A 93 -22.75 14.85 -39.03
CA GLU A 93 -21.57 15.07 -39.87
C GLU A 93 -20.59 13.87 -39.78
N LEU A 94 -20.35 13.33 -38.58
CA LEU A 94 -19.56 12.12 -38.40
C LEU A 94 -20.19 10.91 -39.11
N LEU A 95 -21.52 10.78 -39.11
CA LEU A 95 -22.23 9.75 -39.85
C LEU A 95 -22.14 9.95 -41.36
N ARG A 96 -22.17 11.19 -41.86
CA ARG A 96 -21.98 11.53 -43.27
C ARG A 96 -20.59 11.13 -43.74
N ASP A 97 -19.57 11.53 -42.99
CA ASP A 97 -18.17 11.49 -43.41
C ASP A 97 -17.52 10.12 -43.23
N HIS A 98 -18.10 9.24 -42.41
CA HIS A 98 -17.53 7.93 -42.10
C HIS A 98 -18.50 6.77 -42.35
N SER A 99 -17.97 5.57 -42.55
CA SER A 99 -18.78 4.35 -42.70
C SER A 99 -19.37 3.90 -41.36
N LEU A 100 -20.51 3.21 -41.39
CA LEU A 100 -21.19 2.69 -40.21
C LEU A 100 -20.26 1.74 -39.44
N LEU A 101 -19.55 0.86 -40.16
CA LEU A 101 -18.60 -0.09 -39.59
C LEU A 101 -17.43 0.61 -38.89
N SER A 102 -16.91 1.70 -39.45
CA SER A 102 -15.82 2.45 -38.82
C SER A 102 -16.25 3.12 -37.51
N ARG A 103 -17.50 3.58 -37.40
CA ARG A 103 -18.04 4.17 -36.17
C ARG A 103 -18.28 3.10 -35.11
N SER A 104 -18.79 1.94 -35.50
CA SER A 104 -18.91 0.78 -34.61
C SER A 104 -17.56 0.32 -34.08
N LYS A 105 -16.55 0.22 -34.96
CA LYS A 105 -15.17 -0.09 -34.57
C LYS A 105 -14.60 0.94 -33.59
N ALA A 106 -14.78 2.23 -33.84
CA ALA A 106 -14.30 3.28 -32.94
C ALA A 106 -14.94 3.17 -31.54
N GLY A 107 -16.24 2.85 -31.46
CA GLY A 107 -16.91 2.56 -30.19
C GLY A 107 -16.31 1.33 -29.48
N SER A 108 -16.02 0.25 -30.23
CA SER A 108 -15.37 -0.93 -29.67
C SER A 108 -13.96 -0.63 -29.15
N ASP A 109 -13.18 0.16 -29.89
CA ASP A 109 -11.82 0.55 -29.51
C ASP A 109 -11.83 1.43 -28.25
N MET A 110 -12.83 2.32 -28.09
CA MET A 110 -13.04 3.06 -26.83
C MET A 110 -13.33 2.15 -25.63
N LEU A 111 -14.17 1.12 -25.81
CA LEU A 111 -14.46 0.17 -24.73
C LEU A 111 -13.24 -0.68 -24.38
N LYS A 112 -12.44 -1.09 -25.37
CA LYS A 112 -11.19 -1.82 -25.13
C LYS A 112 -10.20 -0.97 -24.34
N ALA A 113 -10.07 0.31 -24.71
CA ALA A 113 -9.25 1.27 -23.98
C ALA A 113 -9.73 1.42 -22.54
N LEU A 114 -11.04 1.60 -22.31
CA LEU A 114 -11.63 1.65 -20.97
C LEU A 114 -11.29 0.41 -20.14
N ILE A 115 -11.43 -0.79 -20.72
CA ILE A 115 -11.29 -2.05 -20.00
C ILE A 115 -9.87 -2.26 -19.47
N VAL A 116 -8.85 -1.80 -20.18
CA VAL A 116 -7.44 -1.95 -19.77
C VAL A 116 -6.95 -0.82 -18.86
N MET A 117 -7.77 0.20 -18.62
CA MET A 117 -7.44 1.22 -17.62
C MET A 117 -7.46 0.64 -16.20
N PRO A 118 -6.63 1.17 -15.28
CA PRO A 118 -6.63 0.73 -13.89
C PRO A 118 -7.99 0.97 -13.24
N GLN A 119 -8.43 -0.01 -12.47
CA GLN A 119 -9.70 0.04 -11.71
C GLN A 119 -9.48 0.49 -10.27
N SER A 120 -8.23 0.48 -9.81
CA SER A 120 -7.85 0.77 -8.43
C SER A 120 -6.58 1.63 -8.38
N THR A 121 -6.44 2.36 -7.29
CA THR A 121 -5.22 3.10 -6.94
C THR A 121 -4.15 2.20 -6.32
N HIS A 122 -4.51 0.96 -5.95
CA HIS A 122 -3.59 0.01 -5.34
C HIS A 122 -2.73 -0.70 -6.39
N PHE A 123 -1.41 -0.65 -6.24
CA PHE A 123 -0.48 -1.23 -7.22
C PHE A 123 -0.66 -2.74 -7.37
N GLY A 124 -0.86 -3.49 -6.28
CA GLY A 124 -1.14 -4.94 -6.33
C GLY A 124 -2.47 -5.34 -7.01
N MET A 125 -3.40 -4.40 -7.22
CA MET A 125 -4.70 -4.68 -7.85
C MET A 125 -4.79 -4.29 -9.33
N ASN A 126 -3.71 -3.73 -9.89
CA ASN A 126 -3.71 -3.30 -11.28
C ASN A 126 -3.15 -4.39 -12.20
N GLU A 127 -3.98 -4.84 -13.14
CA GLU A 127 -3.58 -5.84 -14.14
C GLU A 127 -2.79 -5.22 -15.32
N ALA A 128 -2.18 -6.09 -16.13
CA ALA A 128 -1.48 -5.69 -17.35
C ALA A 128 -2.36 -4.88 -18.32
N SER A 129 -1.75 -3.85 -18.92
CA SER A 129 -2.37 -2.80 -19.74
C SER A 129 -2.79 -3.22 -21.16
N VAL A 130 -2.85 -4.52 -21.46
CA VAL A 130 -3.08 -5.04 -22.82
C VAL A 130 -4.41 -5.77 -22.91
N PHE A 131 -5.23 -5.40 -23.89
CA PHE A 131 -6.50 -6.08 -24.16
C PHE A 131 -6.23 -7.47 -24.74
N GLY A 132 -7.04 -8.46 -24.36
CA GLY A 132 -6.83 -9.86 -24.71
C GLY A 132 -8.05 -10.70 -24.33
N ASP A 133 -7.98 -12.01 -24.56
CA ASP A 133 -9.15 -12.91 -24.51
C ASP A 133 -9.87 -12.91 -23.15
N ARG A 134 -9.12 -12.76 -22.05
CA ARG A 134 -9.70 -12.63 -20.69
C ARG A 134 -10.69 -11.48 -20.56
N HIS A 135 -10.56 -10.45 -21.40
CA HIS A 135 -11.39 -9.25 -21.39
C HIS A 135 -12.63 -9.34 -22.29
N ILE A 136 -12.79 -10.42 -23.07
CA ILE A 136 -13.92 -10.55 -24.01
C ILE A 136 -15.27 -10.50 -23.28
N ALA A 137 -15.37 -11.13 -22.11
CA ALA A 137 -16.59 -11.07 -21.28
C ALA A 137 -16.91 -9.64 -20.82
N HIS A 138 -15.90 -8.85 -20.44
CA HIS A 138 -16.08 -7.45 -20.08
C HIS A 138 -16.52 -6.60 -21.28
N LEU A 139 -15.92 -6.82 -22.45
CA LEU A 139 -16.32 -6.13 -23.68
C LEU A 139 -17.75 -6.50 -24.09
N ALA A 140 -18.15 -7.76 -23.90
CA ALA A 140 -19.51 -8.20 -24.18
C ALA A 140 -20.53 -7.47 -23.29
N ARG A 141 -20.23 -7.29 -22.00
CA ARG A 141 -21.04 -6.49 -21.07
C ARG A 141 -21.11 -5.03 -21.51
N TRP A 142 -19.96 -4.38 -21.69
CA TRP A 142 -19.87 -2.96 -22.00
C TRP A 142 -20.46 -2.60 -23.37
N SER A 143 -20.43 -3.50 -24.35
CA SER A 143 -21.07 -3.29 -25.66
C SER A 143 -22.60 -3.14 -25.61
N LEU A 144 -23.20 -3.47 -24.47
CA LEU A 144 -24.63 -3.32 -24.20
C LEU A 144 -24.94 -2.27 -23.11
N ALA A 145 -23.90 -1.65 -22.53
CA ALA A 145 -24.06 -0.61 -21.53
C ALA A 145 -24.45 0.74 -22.15
N GLY A 146 -25.18 1.55 -21.38
CA GLY A 146 -25.56 2.90 -21.79
C GLY A 146 -24.40 3.90 -21.68
N TYR A 147 -24.49 5.01 -22.43
CA TYR A 147 -23.48 6.08 -22.37
C TYR A 147 -23.25 6.65 -20.97
N PRO A 148 -24.27 6.89 -20.11
CA PRO A 148 -24.04 7.39 -18.75
C PRO A 148 -23.20 6.44 -17.89
N GLU A 149 -23.42 5.12 -18.01
CA GLU A 149 -22.64 4.11 -17.28
C GLU A 149 -21.20 4.09 -17.78
N PHE A 150 -21.00 4.15 -19.10
CA PHE A 150 -19.66 4.25 -19.71
C PHE A 150 -18.92 5.49 -19.22
N LEU A 151 -19.56 6.65 -19.22
CA LEU A 151 -18.93 7.90 -18.82
C LEU A 151 -18.57 7.91 -17.33
N ALA A 152 -19.45 7.36 -16.48
CA ALA A 152 -19.17 7.21 -15.05
C ALA A 152 -17.94 6.33 -14.81
N GLU A 153 -17.87 5.17 -15.46
CA GLU A 153 -16.72 4.28 -15.37
C GLU A 153 -15.45 4.91 -15.94
N LEU A 154 -15.54 5.56 -17.11
CA LEU A 154 -14.40 6.24 -17.72
C LEU A 154 -13.81 7.28 -16.77
N ASN A 155 -14.66 8.11 -16.16
CA ASN A 155 -14.23 9.11 -15.20
C ASN A 155 -13.59 8.47 -13.95
N ALA A 156 -14.17 7.39 -13.41
CA ALA A 156 -13.63 6.68 -12.26
C ALA A 156 -12.24 6.10 -12.56
N ARG A 157 -12.08 5.39 -13.68
CA ARG A 157 -10.80 4.81 -14.10
C ARG A 157 -9.77 5.86 -14.47
N GLN A 158 -10.18 6.98 -15.09
CA GLN A 158 -9.30 8.14 -15.33
C GLN A 158 -8.77 8.72 -14.02
N GLY A 159 -9.63 8.85 -13.00
CA GLY A 159 -9.22 9.27 -11.65
C GLY A 159 -8.18 8.33 -11.05
N ALA A 160 -8.44 7.02 -11.07
CA ALA A 160 -7.49 6.02 -10.58
C ALA A 160 -6.15 6.08 -11.33
N ALA A 161 -6.19 6.17 -12.67
CA ALA A 161 -5.00 6.27 -13.51
C ALA A 161 -4.16 7.52 -13.20
N GLN A 162 -4.80 8.68 -13.02
CA GLN A 162 -4.12 9.92 -12.65
C GLN A 162 -3.48 9.83 -11.26
N THR A 163 -4.12 9.17 -10.30
CA THR A 163 -3.55 8.94 -8.97
C THR A 163 -2.35 8.01 -9.00
N VAL A 164 -2.43 6.89 -9.71
CA VAL A 164 -1.28 6.00 -9.93
C VAL A 164 -0.14 6.74 -10.61
N GLN A 165 -0.42 7.53 -11.65
CA GLN A 165 0.59 8.32 -12.35
C GLN A 165 1.24 9.37 -11.44
N CYS A 166 0.47 10.02 -10.56
CA CYS A 166 0.98 10.97 -9.58
C CYS A 166 1.92 10.30 -8.57
N ALA A 167 1.53 9.13 -8.04
CA ALA A 167 2.35 8.34 -7.15
C ALA A 167 3.67 7.91 -7.81
N LEU A 168 3.62 7.34 -9.02
CA LEU A 168 4.80 6.95 -9.80
C LEU A 168 5.75 8.13 -10.01
N TRP A 169 5.21 9.28 -10.42
CA TRP A 169 6.01 10.48 -10.68
C TRP A 169 6.72 10.98 -9.40
N LEU A 170 6.01 11.03 -8.27
CA LEU A 170 6.58 11.48 -7.00
C LEU A 170 7.60 10.48 -6.43
N ALA A 171 7.30 9.18 -6.52
CA ALA A 171 8.17 8.12 -6.02
C ALA A 171 9.48 8.00 -6.81
N GLN A 172 9.45 8.27 -8.12
CA GLN A 172 10.65 8.31 -8.96
C GLN A 172 11.67 9.34 -8.47
N HIS A 173 11.22 10.49 -7.94
CA HIS A 173 12.11 11.51 -7.37
C HIS A 173 12.73 11.09 -6.02
N LEU A 174 12.20 10.02 -5.42
CA LEU A 174 12.71 9.38 -4.22
C LEU A 174 13.36 8.02 -4.51
N GLY A 175 13.77 7.78 -5.75
CA GLY A 175 14.55 6.60 -6.12
C GLY A 175 13.75 5.31 -6.28
N MET A 176 12.42 5.37 -6.34
CA MET A 176 11.58 4.18 -6.57
C MET A 176 11.07 4.10 -8.00
N SER A 177 11.21 2.91 -8.60
CA SER A 177 10.66 2.58 -9.90
C SER A 177 9.21 2.10 -9.82
N ALA A 178 8.57 1.95 -10.99
CA ALA A 178 7.25 1.34 -11.07
C ALA A 178 7.27 -0.13 -10.61
N ASP A 179 8.35 -0.86 -10.89
CA ASP A 179 8.51 -2.27 -10.50
C ASP A 179 8.68 -2.39 -8.98
N ASP A 180 9.39 -1.47 -8.34
CA ASP A 180 9.53 -1.44 -6.87
C ASP A 180 8.17 -1.24 -6.20
N LEU A 181 7.38 -0.27 -6.69
CA LEU A 181 6.03 -0.03 -6.18
C LEU A 181 5.09 -1.20 -6.49
N GLN A 182 5.24 -1.86 -7.63
CA GLN A 182 4.47 -3.08 -7.93
C GLN A 182 4.82 -4.20 -6.96
N ALA A 183 6.09 -4.38 -6.60
CA ALA A 183 6.53 -5.41 -5.66
C ALA A 183 6.09 -5.12 -4.21
N CYS A 184 6.06 -3.85 -3.80
CA CYS A 184 5.58 -3.44 -2.47
C CYS A 184 4.05 -3.38 -2.37
N GLU A 185 3.35 -3.36 -3.52
CA GLU A 185 1.90 -3.27 -3.64
C GLU A 185 1.22 -2.19 -2.74
N PRO A 186 1.72 -0.94 -2.62
CA PRO A 186 1.05 0.04 -1.78
C PRO A 186 -0.20 0.61 -2.46
N ASP A 187 -1.00 1.34 -1.69
CA ASP A 187 -1.96 2.28 -2.27
C ASP A 187 -1.24 3.53 -2.81
N ALA A 188 -1.61 3.99 -4.02
CA ALA A 188 -0.99 5.17 -4.62
C ALA A 188 -1.14 6.43 -3.78
N GLU A 189 -2.26 6.62 -3.08
CA GLU A 189 -2.39 7.78 -2.19
C GLU A 189 -1.44 7.67 -1.00
N ALA A 190 -1.17 6.47 -0.47
CA ALA A 190 -0.20 6.29 0.61
C ALA A 190 1.21 6.73 0.20
N VAL A 191 1.61 6.43 -1.04
CA VAL A 191 2.86 6.90 -1.65
C VAL A 191 2.87 8.43 -1.78
N ILE A 192 1.80 9.02 -2.29
CA ILE A 192 1.67 10.48 -2.43
C ILE A 192 1.73 11.16 -1.06
N ARG A 193 1.05 10.63 -0.04
CA ARG A 193 1.08 11.19 1.32
C ARG A 193 2.49 11.18 1.91
N THR A 194 3.20 10.05 1.81
CA THR A 194 4.58 9.95 2.30
C THR A 194 5.51 10.91 1.56
N THR A 195 5.44 10.94 0.22
CA THR A 195 6.31 11.82 -0.59
C THR A 195 6.09 13.30 -0.26
N LEU A 196 4.85 13.73 -0.01
CA LEU A 196 4.55 15.10 0.43
C LEU A 196 5.17 15.42 1.80
N LEU A 197 5.16 14.49 2.76
CA LEU A 197 5.84 14.68 4.05
C LEU A 197 7.36 14.68 3.90
N VAL A 198 7.91 13.81 3.05
CA VAL A 198 9.35 13.74 2.78
C VAL A 198 9.86 15.00 2.10
N ALA A 199 9.06 15.64 1.24
CA ALA A 199 9.37 16.90 0.57
C ALA A 199 9.62 18.07 1.55
N MET A 200 9.19 17.95 2.81
CA MET A 200 9.51 18.91 3.88
C MET A 200 10.93 18.75 4.45
N THR A 201 11.70 17.80 3.91
CA THR A 201 13.06 17.44 4.33
C THR A 201 14.01 17.42 3.14
N ASN A 202 15.31 17.27 3.39
CA ASN A 202 16.34 17.17 2.34
C ASN A 202 16.57 15.72 1.86
N ARG A 203 15.65 14.79 2.15
CA ARG A 203 15.78 13.39 1.71
C ARG A 203 15.54 13.25 0.21
N LYS A 204 16.26 12.31 -0.39
CA LYS A 204 16.21 11.97 -1.81
C LYS A 204 15.80 10.51 -2.07
N GLU A 205 15.47 9.79 -1.01
CA GLU A 205 15.11 8.38 -1.04
C GLU A 205 13.79 8.17 -0.28
N MET A 206 13.04 7.16 -0.67
CA MET A 206 11.82 6.77 0.03
C MET A 206 12.21 6.19 1.40
N PRO A 207 11.58 6.62 2.51
CA PRO A 207 11.99 6.20 3.83
C PRO A 207 11.66 4.73 4.09
N ASP A 208 12.54 4.04 4.81
CA ASP A 208 12.20 2.84 5.59
C ASP A 208 11.35 3.23 6.84
N TRP A 209 10.85 2.23 7.57
CA TRP A 209 10.05 2.46 8.78
C TRP A 209 10.72 3.42 9.78
N HIS A 210 12.02 3.23 10.06
CA HIS A 210 12.72 4.00 11.07
C HIS A 210 12.97 5.46 10.61
N GLN A 211 13.26 5.65 9.32
CA GLN A 211 13.38 6.98 8.72
C GLN A 211 12.03 7.71 8.73
N PHE A 212 10.95 6.99 8.46
CA PHE A 212 9.58 7.50 8.55
C PHE A 212 9.20 7.86 9.99
N GLU A 213 9.54 7.01 10.96
CA GLU A 213 9.31 7.30 12.37
C GLU A 213 10.05 8.57 12.82
N LYS A 214 11.33 8.71 12.44
CA LYS A 214 12.13 9.92 12.70
C LYS A 214 11.53 11.16 12.05
N LEU A 215 10.98 11.04 10.84
CA LEU A 215 10.27 12.13 10.17
C LEU A 215 9.09 12.60 11.02
N ILE A 216 8.22 11.70 11.47
CA ILE A 216 7.05 12.05 12.29
C ILE A 216 7.48 12.67 13.63
N GLN A 217 8.49 12.10 14.29
CA GLN A 217 9.02 12.65 15.55
C GLN A 217 9.60 14.05 15.37
N MET A 218 10.28 14.32 14.25
CA MET A 218 10.77 15.66 13.92
C MET A 218 9.61 16.64 13.68
N LEU A 219 8.54 16.22 12.99
CA LEU A 219 7.37 17.05 12.75
C LEU A 219 6.64 17.39 14.05
N ARG A 220 6.51 16.45 15.00
CA ARG A 220 5.90 16.65 16.33
C ARG A 220 6.59 17.71 17.20
N ARG A 221 7.84 18.02 16.91
CA ARG A 221 8.61 19.07 17.63
C ARG A 221 8.40 20.46 17.04
N LYS A 222 7.73 20.56 15.89
CA LYS A 222 7.47 21.82 15.20
C LYS A 222 6.07 22.32 15.53
N ASP A 223 5.89 23.62 15.39
CA ASP A 223 4.57 24.25 15.49
C ASP A 223 3.62 23.69 14.41
N PRO A 224 2.39 23.26 14.76
CA PRO A 224 1.44 22.67 13.80
C PRO A 224 1.08 23.57 12.63
N GLU A 225 0.90 24.88 12.86
CA GLU A 225 0.58 25.82 11.77
C GLU A 225 1.75 25.94 10.80
N ARG A 226 2.97 25.96 11.32
CA ARG A 226 4.18 25.96 10.50
C ARG A 226 4.36 24.67 9.70
N VAL A 227 3.98 23.51 10.27
CA VAL A 227 3.97 22.24 9.54
C VAL A 227 2.94 22.29 8.41
N ALA A 228 1.72 22.75 8.68
CA ALA A 228 0.67 22.90 7.66
C ALA A 228 1.08 23.86 6.53
N ALA A 229 1.69 25.00 6.86
CA ALA A 229 2.17 25.97 5.88
C ALA A 229 3.30 25.42 5.00
N ALA A 230 4.19 24.59 5.57
CA ALA A 230 5.30 23.99 4.85
C ALA A 230 4.90 22.78 3.99
N LEU A 231 3.74 22.17 4.24
CA LEU A 231 3.21 21.08 3.43
C LEU A 231 2.71 21.63 2.09
N GLN A 232 3.56 21.67 1.08
CA GLN A 232 3.26 22.21 -0.26
C GLN A 232 3.49 21.16 -1.34
N ILE A 233 2.77 21.28 -2.46
CA ILE A 233 3.03 20.45 -3.64
C ILE A 233 4.36 20.88 -4.27
N PRO A 234 5.29 19.96 -4.57
CA PRO A 234 6.51 20.30 -5.29
C PRO A 234 6.21 21.00 -6.62
N LYS A 235 6.87 22.13 -6.89
CA LYS A 235 6.61 22.94 -8.11
C LYS A 235 6.80 22.17 -9.42
N ALA A 236 7.68 21.17 -9.39
CA ALA A 236 8.01 20.31 -10.53
C ALA A 236 6.89 19.32 -10.91
N VAL A 237 5.89 19.11 -10.05
CA VAL A 237 4.74 18.24 -10.37
C VAL A 237 4.00 18.79 -11.60
N PRO A 238 3.80 17.97 -12.65
CA PRO A 238 3.09 18.36 -13.87
C PRO A 238 1.69 18.90 -13.61
N GLN A 239 1.25 19.88 -14.41
CA GLN A 239 -0.05 20.54 -14.23
C GLN A 239 -1.23 19.55 -14.28
N THR A 240 -1.11 18.48 -15.08
CA THR A 240 -2.11 17.41 -15.18
C THR A 240 -2.27 16.60 -13.90
N LEU A 241 -1.25 16.55 -13.04
CA LEU A 241 -1.23 15.76 -11.80
C LEU A 241 -1.45 16.63 -10.55
N ARG A 242 -1.38 17.96 -10.68
CA ARG A 242 -1.51 18.88 -9.55
C ARG A 242 -2.84 18.78 -8.83
N THR A 243 -3.95 18.56 -9.55
CA THR A 243 -5.26 18.40 -8.92
C THR A 243 -5.28 17.20 -7.99
N VAL A 244 -4.71 16.07 -8.40
CA VAL A 244 -4.62 14.87 -7.56
C VAL A 244 -3.71 15.12 -6.35
N ALA A 245 -2.54 15.71 -6.58
CA ALA A 245 -1.61 16.04 -5.52
C ALA A 245 -2.23 16.99 -4.47
N GLU A 246 -3.07 17.95 -4.88
CA GLU A 246 -3.78 18.86 -3.96
C GLU A 246 -4.87 18.13 -3.17
N THR A 247 -5.66 17.27 -3.82
CA THR A 247 -6.64 16.43 -3.12
C THR A 247 -5.98 15.60 -2.03
N VAL A 248 -4.85 14.95 -2.34
CA VAL A 248 -4.12 14.17 -1.33
C VAL A 248 -3.49 15.08 -0.27
N ARG A 249 -2.95 16.25 -0.64
CA ARG A 249 -2.42 17.24 0.32
C ARG A 249 -3.47 17.67 1.34
N VAL A 250 -4.70 17.93 0.91
CA VAL A 250 -5.84 18.24 1.80
C VAL A 250 -6.10 17.07 2.77
N SER A 251 -5.99 15.82 2.31
CA SER A 251 -6.13 14.67 3.20
C SER A 251 -5.00 14.57 4.24
N VAL A 252 -3.76 14.93 3.89
CA VAL A 252 -2.63 14.99 4.84
C VAL A 252 -2.84 16.11 5.86
N LEU A 253 -3.36 17.28 5.44
CA LEU A 253 -3.74 18.36 6.36
C LEU A 253 -4.78 17.89 7.38
N ALA A 254 -5.76 17.09 6.95
CA ALA A 254 -6.75 16.50 7.86
C ALA A 254 -6.15 15.48 8.84
N ASP A 255 -5.05 14.81 8.46
CA ASP A 255 -4.34 13.87 9.32
C ASP A 255 -3.42 14.55 10.35
N LEU A 256 -2.98 15.80 10.09
CA LEU A 256 -1.99 16.51 10.91
C LEU A 256 -2.29 16.50 12.42
N PRO A 257 -3.53 16.74 12.90
CA PRO A 257 -3.81 16.70 14.33
C PRO A 257 -3.43 15.38 15.00
N LYS A 258 -3.59 14.24 14.31
CA LYS A 258 -3.19 12.91 14.83
C LYS A 258 -1.72 12.62 14.61
N LEU A 259 -1.15 13.02 13.47
CA LEU A 259 0.28 12.87 13.19
C LEU A 259 1.14 13.61 14.23
N LEU A 260 0.69 14.80 14.64
CA LEU A 260 1.41 15.66 15.57
C LEU A 260 1.09 15.39 17.05
N ASP A 261 0.16 14.48 17.38
CA ASP A 261 -0.19 14.16 18.76
C ASP A 261 0.93 13.35 19.45
N ALA A 262 1.70 14.01 20.32
CA ALA A 262 2.77 13.40 21.08
C ALA A 262 2.30 12.36 22.11
N ARG A 263 1.01 12.30 22.44
CA ARG A 263 0.44 11.30 23.38
C ARG A 263 0.36 9.90 22.76
N LEU A 264 0.35 9.82 21.43
CA LEU A 264 0.33 8.55 20.69
C LEU A 264 1.76 8.18 20.30
N THR A 265 2.22 6.96 20.60
CA THR A 265 3.48 6.50 20.01
C THR A 265 3.33 6.37 18.50
N VAL A 266 4.39 6.63 17.75
CA VAL A 266 4.34 6.58 16.27
C VAL A 266 3.92 5.18 15.81
N ARG A 267 4.52 4.13 16.38
CA ARG A 267 4.13 2.74 16.11
C ARG A 267 2.64 2.47 16.38
N LYS A 268 2.08 2.95 17.50
CA LYS A 268 0.65 2.76 17.80
C LYS A 268 -0.25 3.49 16.80
N LEU A 269 0.17 4.66 16.31
CA LEU A 269 -0.59 5.38 15.30
C LEU A 269 -0.67 4.58 13.98
N PHE A 270 0.45 4.06 13.48
CA PHE A 270 0.47 3.43 12.16
C PHE A 270 0.12 1.93 12.15
N ASP A 271 0.36 1.20 13.25
CA ASP A 271 0.08 -0.25 13.32
C ASP A 271 -1.24 -0.59 14.03
N GLN A 272 -1.69 0.26 14.95
CA GLN A 272 -2.80 -0.06 15.86
C GLN A 272 -3.99 0.90 15.73
N THR A 273 -3.94 1.84 14.78
CA THR A 273 -5.07 2.73 14.50
C THR A 273 -5.62 2.40 13.11
N PRO A 274 -6.82 1.80 12.99
CA PRO A 274 -7.35 1.33 11.71
C PRO A 274 -7.39 2.39 10.61
N ALA A 275 -7.62 3.66 10.99
CA ALA A 275 -7.64 4.77 10.04
C ALA A 275 -6.26 5.15 9.47
N PHE A 276 -5.15 4.64 10.02
CA PHE A 276 -3.77 4.96 9.62
C PHE A 276 -2.99 3.74 9.10
N MET A 277 -3.49 2.52 9.33
CA MET A 277 -2.92 1.30 8.76
C MET A 277 -2.93 1.38 7.23
N GLY A 278 -1.76 1.26 6.61
CA GLY A 278 -1.59 1.38 5.15
C GLY A 278 -1.86 2.79 4.58
N ARG A 279 -2.11 3.79 5.42
CA ARG A 279 -2.45 5.15 4.96
C ARG A 279 -1.23 5.93 4.47
N TYR A 280 -0.05 5.58 4.98
CA TYR A 280 1.24 6.11 4.59
C TYR A 280 2.14 4.95 4.20
N PHE A 281 3.07 5.21 3.31
CA PHE A 281 3.98 4.23 2.77
C PHE A 281 5.40 4.38 3.33
N TRP A 282 6.11 3.27 3.50
CA TRP A 282 7.55 3.18 3.75
C TRP A 282 8.04 1.85 3.16
N VAL A 283 9.33 1.78 2.85
CA VAL A 283 9.94 0.54 2.36
C VAL A 283 10.13 -0.42 3.54
N GLU A 284 9.67 -1.65 3.40
CA GLU A 284 9.96 -2.74 4.35
C GLU A 284 11.32 -3.33 4.01
N ASP A 285 12.33 -3.02 4.82
CA ASP A 285 13.67 -3.58 4.69
C ASP A 285 13.83 -4.73 5.69
N THR A 286 13.63 -5.96 5.21
CA THR A 286 13.80 -7.19 6.01
C THR A 286 15.22 -7.36 6.54
N LEU A 287 16.23 -6.76 5.90
CA LEU A 287 17.63 -6.79 6.37
C LEU A 287 17.88 -5.73 7.45
N SER A 288 17.23 -4.57 7.36
CA SER A 288 17.27 -3.54 8.42
C SER A 288 16.64 -4.05 9.73
N ASP A 289 15.56 -4.83 9.65
CA ASP A 289 14.89 -5.42 10.80
C ASP A 289 15.77 -6.45 11.52
N VAL A 290 16.50 -7.31 10.79
CA VAL A 290 17.46 -8.29 11.35
C VAL A 290 18.65 -7.56 11.98
N GLY A 291 19.24 -6.59 11.28
CA GLY A 291 20.32 -5.76 11.83
C GLY A 291 19.89 -4.89 13.01
N GLN A 292 18.59 -4.63 13.19
CA GLN A 292 18.03 -3.91 14.32
C GLN A 292 17.84 -4.83 15.54
N PHE A 293 17.35 -6.05 15.34
CA PHE A 293 17.25 -7.05 16.41
C PHE A 293 18.64 -7.34 17.00
N ASP A 294 19.64 -7.51 16.14
CA ASP A 294 21.02 -7.76 16.57
C ASP A 294 21.65 -6.57 17.27
N ARG A 295 21.41 -5.34 16.82
CA ARG A 295 21.92 -4.13 17.48
C ARG A 295 21.25 -3.86 18.83
N LEU A 296 19.93 -4.08 18.94
CA LEU A 296 19.21 -3.92 20.21
C LEU A 296 19.60 -5.01 21.22
N ARG A 297 19.75 -6.25 20.76
CA ARG A 297 20.23 -7.38 21.57
C ARG A 297 21.66 -7.12 22.07
N SER A 298 22.56 -6.69 21.18
CA SER A 298 23.94 -6.35 21.55
C SER A 298 24.02 -5.16 22.50
N ALA A 299 23.26 -4.08 22.28
CA ALA A 299 23.25 -2.93 23.18
C ALA A 299 22.68 -3.26 24.57
N ALA A 300 21.68 -4.14 24.65
CA ALA A 300 21.15 -4.63 25.93
C ALA A 300 22.17 -5.53 26.65
N TRP A 301 22.87 -6.38 25.91
CA TRP A 301 23.95 -7.24 26.42
C TRP A 301 25.13 -6.41 26.94
N ASP A 302 25.65 -5.48 26.14
CA ASP A 302 26.77 -4.59 26.48
C ASP A 302 26.50 -3.76 27.74
N LYS A 303 25.25 -3.36 27.94
CA LYS A 303 24.83 -2.63 29.15
C LYS A 303 24.90 -3.47 30.42
N VAL A 304 24.66 -4.78 30.31
CA VAL A 304 24.67 -5.71 31.45
C VAL A 304 26.07 -6.27 31.70
N THR A 305 26.82 -6.58 30.64
CA THR A 305 28.21 -7.03 30.73
C THR A 305 29.18 -5.89 31.00
N GLN A 306 28.77 -4.63 30.79
CA GLN A 306 29.62 -3.44 30.88
C GLN A 306 30.89 -3.52 30.01
N GLY A 307 30.82 -4.29 28.91
CA GLY A 307 31.96 -4.55 28.03
C GLY A 307 32.93 -5.63 28.53
N HIS A 308 32.63 -6.32 29.64
CA HIS A 308 33.40 -7.48 30.11
C HIS A 308 32.96 -8.75 29.36
N ALA A 309 33.88 -9.34 28.61
CA ALA A 309 33.68 -10.58 27.85
C ALA A 309 34.57 -11.73 28.37
N ASP A 310 35.25 -11.54 29.50
CA ASP A 310 36.03 -12.60 30.15
C ASP A 310 35.10 -13.62 30.83
N ASP A 311 35.51 -14.89 30.80
CA ASP A 311 34.75 -16.03 31.32
C ASP A 311 34.28 -15.81 32.76
N SER A 312 35.13 -15.23 33.62
CA SER A 312 34.80 -15.01 35.03
C SER A 312 33.67 -13.99 35.22
N SER A 313 33.66 -12.91 34.46
CA SER A 313 32.57 -11.91 34.50
C SER A 313 31.26 -12.47 33.93
N LEU A 314 31.33 -13.27 32.87
CA LEU A 314 30.18 -13.96 32.28
C LEU A 314 29.58 -15.01 33.24
N LEU A 315 30.42 -15.84 33.85
CA LEU A 315 30.00 -16.83 34.85
C LEU A 315 29.37 -16.16 36.08
N THR A 316 29.92 -15.02 36.53
CA THR A 316 29.31 -14.22 37.62
C THR A 316 27.89 -13.80 37.29
N LEU A 317 27.69 -13.32 36.06
CA LEU A 317 26.38 -12.91 35.56
C LEU A 317 25.42 -14.10 35.51
N PHE A 318 25.84 -15.23 34.94
CA PHE A 318 25.01 -16.43 34.80
C PHE A 318 24.63 -17.03 36.15
N VAL A 319 25.55 -17.06 37.12
CA VAL A 319 25.24 -17.53 38.49
C VAL A 319 24.23 -16.61 39.17
N CYS A 320 24.29 -15.29 38.94
CA CYS A 320 23.26 -14.36 39.43
C CYS A 320 21.88 -14.67 38.82
N VAL A 321 21.81 -14.87 37.51
CA VAL A 321 20.55 -15.20 36.82
C VAL A 321 19.98 -16.54 37.30
N ALA A 322 20.81 -17.57 37.40
CA ALA A 322 20.41 -18.89 37.87
C ALA A 322 19.99 -18.92 39.35
N ALA A 323 20.44 -17.96 40.15
CA ALA A 323 20.00 -17.73 41.54
C ALA A 323 18.81 -16.76 41.63
N ASN A 324 18.21 -16.39 40.49
CA ASN A 324 17.10 -15.46 40.36
C ASN A 324 17.34 -14.12 41.08
N VAL A 325 18.54 -13.55 40.89
CA VAL A 325 18.89 -12.18 41.31
C VAL A 325 19.26 -11.34 40.08
N PRO A 326 19.19 -10.00 40.17
CA PRO A 326 19.60 -9.14 39.06
C PRO A 326 21.04 -9.46 38.59
N PRO A 327 21.28 -9.57 37.26
CA PRO A 327 22.57 -9.93 36.70
C PRO A 327 23.64 -8.88 37.03
N LYS A 328 24.83 -9.34 37.40
CA LYS A 328 26.00 -8.50 37.67
C LYS A 328 27.26 -9.18 37.15
N ALA A 329 28.14 -8.40 36.52
CA ALA A 329 29.45 -8.88 36.06
C ALA A 329 30.50 -8.94 37.19
N LEU A 330 30.20 -8.37 38.37
CA LEU A 330 31.11 -8.29 39.52
C LEU A 330 30.35 -8.48 40.83
N LEU A 331 30.90 -9.30 41.72
CA LEU A 331 30.40 -9.47 43.09
C LEU A 331 31.47 -9.09 44.11
N THR A 332 31.04 -8.57 45.25
CA THR A 332 31.91 -8.52 46.44
C THR A 332 31.82 -9.84 47.19
N SER A 333 32.84 -10.17 47.99
CA SER A 333 32.85 -11.37 48.83
C SER A 333 31.61 -11.50 49.73
N LYS A 334 31.06 -10.37 50.22
CA LYS A 334 29.80 -10.34 50.99
C LYS A 334 28.57 -10.63 50.13
N ALA A 335 28.55 -10.15 48.88
CA ALA A 335 27.48 -10.42 47.92
C ALA A 335 27.50 -11.88 47.46
N ALA A 336 28.68 -12.43 47.18
CA ALA A 336 28.87 -13.85 46.83
C ALA A 336 28.38 -14.78 47.95
N LEU A 337 28.73 -14.50 49.21
CA LEU A 337 28.20 -15.25 50.37
C LEU A 337 26.67 -15.17 50.48
N SER A 338 26.09 -14.00 50.21
CA SER A 338 24.64 -13.82 50.20
C SER A 338 23.97 -14.60 49.06
N LEU A 339 24.64 -14.65 47.89
CA LEU A 339 24.19 -15.40 46.73
C LEU A 339 24.17 -16.90 46.99
N ILE A 340 25.25 -17.46 47.57
CA ILE A 340 25.33 -18.87 47.97
C ILE A 340 24.21 -19.23 48.96
N ARG A 341 23.96 -18.38 49.97
CA ARG A 341 22.85 -18.61 50.92
C ARG A 341 21.50 -18.61 50.22
N LYS A 342 21.29 -17.71 49.25
CA LYS A 342 20.05 -17.66 48.47
C LYS A 342 19.90 -18.91 47.61
N ILE A 343 20.96 -19.34 46.93
CA ILE A 343 20.98 -20.59 46.15
C ILE A 343 20.54 -21.77 47.02
N ARG A 344 21.11 -21.94 48.21
CA ARG A 344 20.76 -23.06 49.10
C ARG A 344 19.36 -22.95 49.71
N LYS A 345 18.87 -21.73 49.94
CA LYS A 345 17.55 -21.50 50.55
C LYS A 345 16.40 -21.56 49.54
N SER A 346 16.61 -21.04 48.33
CA SER A 346 15.55 -20.75 47.35
C SER A 346 15.69 -21.55 46.05
N GLY A 347 16.78 -22.30 45.89
CA GLY A 347 17.05 -23.09 44.70
C GLY A 347 18.07 -22.43 43.75
N PHE A 348 18.69 -23.27 42.93
CA PHE A 348 19.55 -22.89 41.83
C PHE A 348 18.95 -23.47 40.55
N GLU A 349 18.64 -22.60 39.59
CA GLU A 349 17.95 -22.97 38.35
C GLU A 349 18.84 -22.65 37.14
N PRO A 350 19.75 -23.56 36.74
CA PRO A 350 20.66 -23.34 35.62
C PRO A 350 19.98 -23.01 34.29
N ALA A 351 18.76 -23.52 34.08
CA ALA A 351 17.96 -23.28 32.89
C ALA A 351 17.58 -21.79 32.69
N LEU A 352 17.50 -21.01 33.77
CA LEU A 352 17.24 -19.56 33.67
C LEU A 352 18.40 -18.85 32.98
N ALA A 353 19.64 -19.22 33.31
CA ALA A 353 20.82 -18.66 32.66
C ALA A 353 20.95 -19.12 31.20
N SER A 354 20.63 -20.38 30.88
CA SER A 354 20.58 -20.84 29.47
C SER A 354 19.56 -20.07 28.63
N THR A 355 18.35 -19.88 29.17
CA THR A 355 17.31 -19.06 28.52
C THR A 355 17.77 -17.61 28.34
N TYR A 356 18.43 -17.06 29.37
CA TYR A 356 18.96 -15.70 29.34
C TYR A 356 20.03 -15.52 28.25
N ILE A 357 20.96 -16.47 28.09
CA ILE A 357 21.98 -16.45 27.03
C ILE A 357 21.33 -16.48 25.65
N GLN A 358 20.38 -17.40 25.43
CA GLN A 358 19.67 -17.52 24.15
C GLN A 358 18.86 -16.25 23.80
N THR A 359 18.32 -15.57 24.80
CA THR A 359 17.48 -14.39 24.61
C THR A 359 18.31 -13.11 24.40
N HIS A 360 19.45 -13.00 25.08
CA HIS A 360 20.16 -11.71 25.20
C HIS A 360 21.57 -11.68 24.62
N ALA A 361 22.28 -12.81 24.52
CA ALA A 361 23.64 -12.80 23.98
C ALA A 361 23.63 -12.65 22.44
N PRO A 362 24.66 -12.00 21.84
CA PRO A 362 24.85 -11.99 20.39
C PRO A 362 24.91 -13.41 19.84
N GLN A 363 24.24 -13.66 18.71
CA GLN A 363 24.10 -15.02 18.14
C GLN A 363 25.44 -15.69 17.85
N GLU A 364 26.47 -14.92 17.47
CA GLU A 364 27.82 -15.42 17.22
C GLU A 364 28.51 -16.03 18.44
N TYR A 365 28.10 -15.68 19.68
CA TYR A 365 28.70 -16.21 20.91
C TYR A 365 27.76 -17.11 21.72
N GLN A 366 26.53 -17.35 21.26
CA GLN A 366 25.54 -18.08 22.06
C GLN A 366 25.98 -19.51 22.38
N ASP A 367 26.50 -20.23 21.39
CA ASP A 367 26.93 -21.62 21.57
C ASP A 367 28.11 -21.71 22.55
N ASP A 368 29.08 -20.80 22.43
CA ASP A 368 30.26 -20.74 23.30
C ASP A 368 29.86 -20.42 24.75
N TYR A 369 28.98 -19.43 24.96
CA TYR A 369 28.50 -19.07 26.30
C TYR A 369 27.61 -20.15 26.92
N LEU A 370 26.79 -20.84 26.12
CA LEU A 370 26.02 -21.99 26.59
C LEU A 370 26.93 -23.14 27.02
N GLN A 371 28.01 -23.39 26.27
CA GLN A 371 28.98 -24.42 26.59
C GLN A 371 29.77 -24.06 27.86
N LEU A 372 30.29 -22.84 27.96
CA LEU A 372 30.95 -22.31 29.18
C LEU A 372 30.05 -22.45 30.41
N TRP A 373 28.77 -22.06 30.29
CA TRP A 373 27.81 -22.17 31.38
C TRP A 373 27.55 -23.62 31.79
N LYS A 374 27.39 -24.51 30.81
CA LYS A 374 27.14 -25.93 31.04
C LYS A 374 28.31 -26.60 31.76
N ASP A 375 29.53 -26.30 31.35
CA ASP A 375 30.74 -26.85 31.95
C ASP A 375 30.92 -26.37 33.39
N PHE A 376 30.72 -25.08 33.64
CA PHE A 376 30.72 -24.53 35.00
C PHE A 376 29.66 -25.19 35.89
N VAL A 377 28.42 -25.32 35.42
CA VAL A 377 27.33 -25.92 36.22
C VAL A 377 27.65 -27.37 36.58
N ALA A 378 28.20 -28.15 35.63
CA ALA A 378 28.57 -29.55 35.87
C ALA A 378 29.59 -29.69 37.01
N GLU A 379 30.56 -28.77 37.10
CA GLU A 379 31.58 -28.79 38.15
C GLU A 379 31.13 -28.12 39.45
N ALA A 380 30.45 -26.97 39.36
CA ALA A 380 30.19 -26.09 40.50
C ALA A 380 28.94 -26.48 41.30
N GLN A 381 27.92 -27.04 40.65
CA GLN A 381 26.61 -27.28 41.27
C GLN A 381 26.69 -28.16 42.53
N PRO A 382 27.46 -29.28 42.59
CA PRO A 382 27.58 -30.09 43.80
C PRO A 382 28.15 -29.30 44.99
N THR A 383 29.12 -28.43 44.74
CA THR A 383 29.77 -27.61 45.78
C THR A 383 28.89 -26.46 46.24
N LEU A 384 28.20 -25.79 45.31
CA LEU A 384 27.28 -24.68 45.63
C LEU A 384 26.08 -25.17 46.46
N LEU A 385 25.58 -26.38 46.20
CA LEU A 385 24.43 -26.98 46.88
C LEU A 385 24.80 -27.88 48.08
N SER A 386 26.08 -28.00 48.42
CA SER A 386 26.54 -28.90 49.48
C SER A 386 26.09 -28.44 50.88
N ASP A 387 25.27 -29.25 51.55
CA ASP A 387 24.88 -29.03 52.95
C ASP A 387 26.02 -29.31 53.96
N ARG A 388 27.11 -29.95 53.50
CA ARG A 388 28.28 -30.27 54.34
C ARG A 388 29.16 -29.04 54.60
N ASP A 389 29.14 -28.07 53.70
CA ASP A 389 29.89 -26.82 53.82
C ASP A 389 29.09 -25.78 54.62
N THR A 390 28.97 -26.01 55.93
CA THR A 390 28.17 -25.16 56.84
C THR A 390 28.72 -23.74 57.00
N LYS A 391 30.02 -23.54 56.73
CA LYS A 391 30.68 -22.21 56.78
C LYS A 391 30.72 -21.50 55.43
N LEU A 392 30.22 -22.12 54.36
CA LEU A 392 30.22 -21.62 52.97
C LEU A 392 31.64 -21.39 52.41
N THR A 393 32.65 -22.03 53.01
CA THR A 393 34.07 -21.78 52.66
C THR A 393 34.38 -22.32 51.28
N ASP A 394 33.92 -23.54 50.99
CA ASP A 394 34.23 -24.25 49.75
C ASP A 394 33.44 -23.64 48.58
N ALA A 395 32.17 -23.32 48.81
CA ALA A 395 31.35 -22.62 47.82
C ALA A 395 31.88 -21.21 47.51
N LEU A 396 32.39 -20.48 48.51
CA LEU A 396 32.99 -19.17 48.29
C LEU A 396 34.35 -19.26 47.58
N ALA A 397 35.17 -20.27 47.91
CA ALA A 397 36.43 -20.52 47.23
C ALA A 397 36.23 -20.85 45.75
N LEU A 398 35.20 -21.65 45.44
CA LEU A 398 34.81 -21.96 44.06
C LEU A 398 34.39 -20.69 43.30
N LEU A 399 33.50 -19.86 43.87
CA LEU A 399 33.10 -18.62 43.20
C LEU A 399 34.28 -17.64 43.03
N ARG A 400 35.27 -17.64 43.92
CA ARG A 400 36.49 -16.81 43.74
C ARG A 400 37.44 -17.34 42.68
N ARG A 401 37.39 -18.65 42.40
CA ARG A 401 38.22 -19.30 41.37
C ARG A 401 37.67 -19.01 39.98
N ASP A 402 36.36 -19.15 39.82
CA ASP A 402 35.73 -19.19 38.50
C ASP A 402 34.90 -17.94 38.17
N CYS A 403 34.49 -17.16 39.18
CA CYS A 403 33.71 -15.95 39.00
C CYS A 403 34.51 -14.70 39.43
N ASN A 404 34.07 -13.54 38.97
CA ASN A 404 34.63 -12.24 39.29
C ASN A 404 34.13 -11.77 40.66
N VAL A 405 34.85 -12.20 41.70
CA VAL A 405 34.55 -11.87 43.11
C VAL A 405 35.71 -11.08 43.72
N THR A 406 35.41 -9.88 44.21
CA THR A 406 36.35 -8.94 44.86
C THR A 406 36.26 -8.89 46.38
#